data_AF-A0A2V6TWK9-F1
#
_entry.id   AF-A0A2V6TWK9-F1
#
_cell.length_a   1.000
_cell.length_b   1.000
_cell.length_c   1.000
_cell.angle_alpha   90.00
_cell.angle_beta   90.00
_cell.angle_gamma   90.00
#
_symmetry.space_group_name_H-M   'P 1'
#
loop_
_entity.id
_entity.type
_entity.pdbx_description
1 polymer ?
#
loop_
_entity_poly.entity_id
_entity_poly.type
_entity_poly.pdbx_seq_one_letter_code
_entity_poly.pdbx_strand_id
1 'polypeptide(L)'
;RDGRILGLDVRIVKDVGAYHCFSIHEPTNTINHLPSQYKVPAFRAEGVSVVTNKVPSAPYRGAGRPEAILVIERLLDRLAAKLGIDPAEVRSRNMIAPAEMPYRPGL
;
A
#
# COMPACT_ATOMS: atom_id res chain seq x y z
N ARG A 1 8.12 18.34 -13.07
CA ARG A 1 7.86 16.92 -12.70
C ARG A 1 6.36 16.70 -12.84
N ASP A 2 5.92 15.64 -13.49
CA ASP A 2 4.54 15.46 -13.98
C ASP A 2 3.59 14.74 -12.99
N GLY A 3 4.08 14.36 -11.81
CA GLY A 3 3.25 13.72 -10.78
C GLY A 3 3.06 12.22 -10.96
N ARG A 4 3.84 11.56 -11.83
CA ARG A 4 3.82 10.10 -11.97
C ARG A 4 4.63 9.41 -10.87
N ILE A 5 4.12 8.28 -10.36
CA ILE A 5 4.83 7.37 -9.48
C ILE A 5 5.91 6.67 -10.31
N LEU A 6 7.16 6.77 -9.83
CA LEU A 6 8.29 6.03 -10.40
C LEU A 6 8.59 4.75 -9.61
N GLY A 7 8.22 4.73 -8.34
CA GLY A 7 8.29 3.54 -7.52
C GLY A 7 7.87 3.81 -6.09
N LEU A 8 7.69 2.73 -5.34
CA LEU A 8 7.41 2.76 -3.90
C LEU A 8 8.40 1.84 -3.19
N ASP A 9 8.94 2.34 -2.08
CA ASP A 9 9.74 1.57 -1.13
C ASP A 9 9.09 1.72 0.25
N VAL A 10 8.59 0.62 0.81
CA VAL A 10 7.79 0.65 2.05
C VAL A 10 8.22 -0.43 3.02
N ARG A 11 8.29 -0.05 4.30
CA ARG A 11 8.44 -0.98 5.42
C ARG A 11 7.18 -0.96 6.28
N ILE A 12 6.55 -2.10 6.42
CA ILE A 12 5.33 -2.30 7.21
C ILE A 12 5.71 -3.03 8.49
N VAL A 13 5.44 -2.40 9.63
CA VAL A 13 5.65 -3.00 10.95
C VAL A 13 4.29 -3.18 11.60
N LYS A 14 3.95 -4.42 11.93
CA LYS A 14 2.64 -4.77 12.47
C LYS A 14 2.78 -5.52 13.79
N ASP A 15 2.14 -5.01 14.84
CA ASP A 15 1.96 -5.73 16.10
C ASP A 15 0.91 -6.82 15.89
N VAL A 16 1.30 -8.07 16.14
CA VAL A 16 0.42 -9.24 15.95
C VAL A 16 -0.06 -9.86 17.27
N GLY A 17 0.29 -9.26 18.42
CA GLY A 17 0.02 -9.82 19.74
C GLY A 17 0.78 -11.13 20.01
N ALA A 18 0.31 -11.90 21.00
CA ALA A 18 0.96 -13.13 21.46
C ALA A 18 0.50 -14.36 20.66
N TYR A 19 1.41 -15.30 20.37
CA TYR A 19 1.10 -16.61 19.75
C TYR A 19 0.25 -16.54 18.47
N HIS A 20 0.55 -15.59 17.60
CA HIS A 20 -0.31 -15.25 16.48
C HIS A 20 -0.27 -16.27 15.32
N CYS A 21 -1.43 -16.84 14.96
CA CYS A 21 -1.56 -17.88 13.94
C CYS A 21 -1.42 -17.37 12.48
N PHE A 22 -1.65 -16.08 12.22
CA PHE A 22 -1.52 -15.48 10.88
C PHE A 22 -0.24 -14.63 10.72
N SER A 23 0.76 -14.82 11.59
CA SER A 23 1.98 -14.01 11.77
C SER A 23 2.39 -13.15 10.56
N ILE A 24 3.10 -13.72 9.58
CA ILE A 24 3.63 -12.98 8.42
C ILE A 24 2.57 -12.69 7.35
N HIS A 25 1.44 -13.38 7.38
CA HIS A 25 0.38 -13.22 6.38
C HIS A 25 -0.28 -11.84 6.46
N GLU A 26 -0.41 -11.27 7.66
CA GLU A 26 -1.02 -9.96 7.82
C GLU A 26 -0.25 -8.82 7.12
N PRO A 27 1.05 -8.58 7.38
CA PRO A 27 1.79 -7.56 6.65
C PRO A 27 1.92 -7.90 5.15
N THR A 28 2.02 -9.18 4.79
CA THR A 28 2.06 -9.62 3.38
C THR A 28 0.79 -9.20 2.64
N ASN A 29 -0.38 -9.37 3.26
CA ASN A 29 -1.64 -8.97 2.64
C ASN A 29 -1.73 -7.45 2.48
N THR A 30 -1.25 -6.67 3.45
CA THR A 30 -1.15 -5.20 3.31
C THR A 30 -0.25 -4.81 2.13
N ILE A 31 0.91 -5.46 1.97
CA ILE A 31 1.83 -5.22 0.86
C ILE A 31 1.15 -5.46 -0.50
N ASN A 32 0.42 -6.57 -0.63
CA ASN A 32 -0.28 -6.91 -1.87
C ASN A 32 -1.36 -5.88 -2.27
N HIS A 33 -1.93 -5.17 -1.30
CA HIS A 33 -2.93 -4.13 -1.55
C HIS A 33 -2.32 -2.73 -1.81
N LEU A 34 -1.02 -2.55 -1.56
CA LEU A 34 -0.38 -1.22 -1.53
C LEU A 34 -0.38 -0.50 -2.88
N PRO A 35 -0.11 -1.15 -4.02
CA PRO A 35 -0.22 -0.48 -5.33
C PRO A 35 -1.65 -0.03 -5.65
N SER A 36 -2.67 -0.68 -5.06
CA SER A 36 -4.08 -0.37 -5.26
C SER A 36 -4.45 -0.35 -6.76
N GLN A 37 -5.04 0.75 -7.22
CA GLN A 37 -5.45 1.00 -8.60
C GLN A 37 -4.43 1.81 -9.41
N TYR A 38 -3.22 2.00 -8.87
CA TYR A 38 -2.20 2.87 -9.44
C TYR A 38 -1.08 2.08 -10.12
N LYS A 39 -0.50 2.68 -11.15
CA LYS A 39 0.68 2.19 -11.86
C LYS A 39 1.92 2.44 -11.02
N VAL A 40 2.53 1.38 -10.51
CA VAL A 40 3.74 1.43 -9.68
C VAL A 40 4.83 0.59 -10.35
N PRO A 41 5.67 1.19 -11.23
CA PRO A 41 6.58 0.42 -12.08
C PRO A 41 7.77 -0.21 -11.34
N ALA A 42 8.14 0.33 -10.17
CA ALA A 42 9.13 -0.26 -9.29
C ALA A 42 8.57 -0.36 -7.87
N PHE A 43 8.58 -1.56 -7.28
CA PHE A 43 8.00 -1.81 -5.98
C PHE A 43 8.95 -2.62 -5.10
N ARG A 44 9.30 -2.07 -3.94
CA ARG A 44 10.02 -2.76 -2.87
C ARG A 44 9.19 -2.68 -1.61
N ALA A 45 9.04 -3.80 -0.92
CA ALA A 45 8.36 -3.84 0.35
C ALA A 45 9.04 -4.78 1.34
N GLU A 46 9.03 -4.40 2.61
CA GLU A 46 9.44 -5.22 3.74
C GLU A 46 8.28 -5.30 4.74
N GLY A 47 7.93 -6.51 5.18
CA GLY A 47 6.90 -6.74 6.19
C GLY A 47 7.51 -7.34 7.45
N VAL A 48 7.24 -6.73 8.61
CA VAL A 48 7.72 -7.18 9.92
C VAL A 48 6.54 -7.42 10.84
N SER A 49 6.40 -8.65 11.32
CA SER A 49 5.43 -9.01 12.36
C SER A 49 6.12 -8.95 13.73
N VAL A 50 5.62 -8.08 14.60
CA VAL A 50 6.13 -7.88 15.95
C VAL A 50 5.24 -8.64 16.93
N VAL A 51 5.79 -9.69 17.54
CA VAL A 51 5.12 -10.43 18.61
C VAL A 51 5.21 -9.63 19.90
N THR A 52 4.08 -9.45 20.58
CA THR A 52 3.99 -8.68 21.82
C THR A 52 3.16 -9.43 22.86
N ASN A 53 3.09 -8.91 24.09
CA ASN A 53 2.27 -9.48 25.17
C ASN A 53 0.79 -9.09 25.09
N LYS A 54 0.31 -8.57 23.94
CA LYS A 54 -1.09 -8.22 23.72
C LYS A 54 -1.90 -9.42 23.25
N VAL A 55 -3.23 -9.29 23.30
CA VAL A 55 -4.14 -10.26 22.67
C VAL A 55 -3.77 -10.40 21.19
N PRO A 56 -3.62 -11.63 20.66
CA PRO A 56 -3.33 -11.83 19.24
C PRO A 56 -4.30 -11.06 18.35
N SER A 57 -3.75 -10.41 17.32
CA SER A 57 -4.56 -9.80 16.28
C SER A 57 -5.31 -10.88 15.49
N ALA A 58 -6.28 -10.44 14.70
CA ALA A 58 -6.99 -11.31 13.77
C ALA A 58 -7.37 -10.48 12.54
N PRO A 59 -7.61 -11.14 11.39
CA PRO A 59 -8.13 -10.45 10.22
C PRO A 59 -9.39 -9.67 10.56
N TYR A 60 -9.33 -8.36 10.34
CA TYR A 60 -10.47 -7.45 10.50
C TYR A 60 -10.80 -6.80 9.17
N ARG A 61 -12.09 -6.69 8.84
CA ARG A 61 -12.67 -6.19 7.58
C ARG A 61 -11.69 -5.51 6.61
N GLY A 62 -11.31 -6.22 5.54
CA GLY A 62 -10.33 -5.78 4.54
C GLY A 62 -8.90 -6.27 4.81
N ALA A 63 -8.60 -6.65 6.05
CA ALA A 63 -7.42 -7.39 6.49
C ALA A 63 -6.09 -6.83 5.97
N GLY A 64 -5.78 -5.56 6.23
CA GLY A 64 -4.58 -4.90 5.73
C GLY A 64 -4.83 -3.96 4.56
N ARG A 65 -5.95 -4.11 3.84
CA ARG A 65 -6.33 -3.17 2.76
C ARG A 65 -6.58 -1.75 3.29
N PRO A 66 -7.32 -1.50 4.38
CA PRO A 66 -7.52 -0.14 4.87
C PRO A 66 -6.21 0.60 5.15
N GLU A 67 -5.23 -0.08 5.74
CA GLU A 67 -3.89 0.43 6.03
C GLU A 67 -3.12 0.73 4.73
N ALA A 68 -3.18 -0.18 3.76
CA ALA A 68 -2.52 -0.02 2.47
C ALA A 68 -3.08 1.19 1.69
N ILE A 69 -4.41 1.30 1.60
CA ILE A 69 -5.08 2.39 0.89
C ILE A 69 -4.81 3.73 1.58
N LEU A 70 -4.84 3.78 2.92
CA LEU A 70 -4.50 4.99 3.66
C LEU A 70 -3.09 5.49 3.30
N VAL A 71 -2.11 4.59 3.24
CA VAL A 71 -0.72 4.94 2.93
C VAL A 71 -0.60 5.50 1.51
N ILE A 72 -1.06 4.78 0.49
CA ILE A 72 -0.87 5.21 -0.90
C ILE A 72 -1.64 6.50 -1.23
N GLU A 73 -2.86 6.64 -0.73
CA GLU A 73 -3.65 7.86 -0.91
C GLU A 73 -2.97 9.07 -0.26
N ARG A 74 -2.42 8.88 0.94
CA ARG A 74 -1.70 9.96 1.64
C ARG A 74 -0.39 10.32 0.94
N LEU A 75 0.30 9.35 0.34
CA LEU A 75 1.50 9.62 -0.47
C LEU A 75 1.16 10.44 -1.72
N LEU A 76 0.05 10.14 -2.40
CA LEU A 76 -0.41 10.90 -3.56
C LEU A 76 -0.81 12.33 -3.18
N ASP A 77 -1.48 12.55 -2.06
CA ASP A 77 -1.77 13.90 -1.55
C ASP A 77 -0.49 14.70 -1.28
N ARG A 78 0.51 14.06 -0.66
CA ARG A 78 1.81 14.71 -0.40
C ARG A 78 2.57 15.01 -1.68
N LEU A 79 2.48 14.13 -2.68
CA LEU A 79 3.07 14.36 -4.00
C LEU A 79 2.40 15.55 -4.70
N ALA A 80 1.07 15.59 -4.69
CA ALA A 80 0.28 16.70 -5.24
C ALA A 80 0.64 18.04 -4.59
N ALA A 81 0.64 18.09 -3.26
CA ALA A 81 1.02 19.29 -2.51
C ALA A 81 2.45 19.75 -2.82
N LYS A 82 3.40 18.81 -2.92
CA LYS A 82 4.81 19.14 -3.23
C LYS A 82 4.99 19.70 -4.65
N LEU A 83 4.16 19.28 -5.59
CA LEU A 83 4.25 19.69 -6.99
C LEU A 83 3.31 20.84 -7.36
N GLY A 84 2.43 21.26 -6.45
CA GLY A 84 1.39 22.27 -6.74
C GLY A 84 0.38 21.80 -7.79
N ILE A 85 0.12 20.49 -7.86
CA ILE A 85 -0.83 19.88 -8.79
C ILE A 85 -2.08 19.50 -8.00
N ASP A 86 -3.25 19.59 -8.64
CA ASP A 86 -4.50 19.11 -8.05
C ASP A 86 -4.38 17.62 -7.62
N PRO A 87 -4.80 17.23 -6.41
CA PRO A 87 -4.70 15.85 -5.94
C PRO A 87 -5.50 14.83 -6.75
N ALA A 88 -6.63 15.22 -7.36
CA ALA A 88 -7.40 14.33 -8.23
C ALA A 88 -6.68 14.13 -9.58
N GLU A 89 -6.03 15.17 -10.09
CA GLU A 89 -5.21 15.08 -11.30
C GLU A 89 -3.99 14.15 -11.10
N VAL A 90 -3.31 14.23 -9.95
CA VAL A 90 -2.22 13.29 -9.62
C VAL A 90 -2.73 11.85 -9.56
N ARG A 91 -3.91 11.59 -8.98
CA ARG A 91 -4.51 10.25 -8.98
C ARG A 91 -4.83 9.77 -10.40
N SER A 92 -5.46 10.63 -11.19
CA SER A 92 -5.83 10.36 -12.59
C SER A 92 -4.61 9.93 -13.43
N ARG A 93 -3.50 10.67 -13.31
CA ARG A 93 -2.24 10.36 -14.03
C ARG A 93 -1.65 8.99 -13.69
N ASN A 94 -1.88 8.51 -12.48
CA ASN A 94 -1.31 7.26 -11.97
C ASN A 94 -2.28 6.08 -12.08
N MET A 95 -3.58 6.32 -12.29
CA MET A 95 -4.58 5.26 -12.34
C MET A 95 -4.34 4.32 -13.54
N ILE A 96 -4.55 3.03 -13.32
CA ILE A 96 -4.56 2.04 -14.41
C ILE A 96 -5.79 2.33 -15.27
N ALA A 97 -5.57 2.57 -16.57
CA ALA A 97 -6.65 2.85 -17.50
C ALA A 97 -7.39 1.56 -17.90
N PRO A 98 -8.67 1.64 -18.28
CA PRO A 98 -9.43 0.48 -18.75
C PRO A 98 -8.77 -0.27 -19.92
N ALA A 99 -8.13 0.46 -20.83
CA ALA A 99 -7.41 -0.12 -21.97
C ALA A 99 -6.12 -0.86 -21.58
N GLU A 100 -5.62 -0.68 -20.35
CA GLU A 100 -4.44 -1.36 -19.82
C GLU A 100 -4.80 -2.69 -19.11
N MET A 101 -6.09 -3.05 -19.04
CA MET A 101 -6.56 -4.26 -18.35
C MET A 101 -6.48 -5.51 -19.25
N PRO A 102 -6.03 -6.68 -18.74
CA PRO A 102 -5.54 -6.91 -17.37
C PRO A 102 -4.14 -6.31 -17.17
N TYR A 103 -4.02 -5.44 -16.17
CA TYR A 103 -2.74 -4.81 -15.84
C TYR A 103 -1.92 -5.74 -14.96
N ARG A 104 -0.64 -5.95 -15.30
CA ARG A 104 0.28 -6.77 -14.52
C ARG A 104 1.04 -5.91 -13.51
N PRO A 105 0.75 -6.00 -12.20
CA PRO A 105 1.32 -5.10 -11.20
C PRO A 105 2.77 -5.42 -10.79
N GLY A 106 3.36 -6.52 -11.27
CA GLY A 106 4.77 -6.86 -11.02
C GLY A 106 5.08 -7.37 -9.60
N LEU A 107 4.05 -7.62 -8.78
CA LEU A 107 4.11 -8.33 -7.50
C LEU A 107 4.25 -9.84 -7.69
#